data_AF-A0A969UCQ9-F1
#
_entry.id   AF-A0A969UCQ9-F1
#
_cell.length_a   1.000
_cell.length_b   1.000
_cell.length_c   1.000
_cell.angle_alpha   90.00
_cell.angle_beta   90.00
_cell.angle_gamma   90.00
#
_symmetry.space_group_name_H-M   'P 1'
#
loop_
_entity.id
_entity.type
_entity.pdbx_description
1 polymer ?
#
loop_
_entity_poly.entity_id
_entity_poly.type
_entity_poly.pdbx_seq_one_letter_code
_entity_poly.pdbx_strand_id
1 'polypeptide(L)'
;MNLAGHFGELFGIDFQALLLGRSRARALRINYVGELGWELHHPLTYQNVIFDAIMEAGKEFGIKPFGIRAMDSLRIEKSYKYWRGDLFTEYTAWESGLDRFV
;
A
#
# COMPACT_ATOMS: atom_id res chain seq x y z
N MET A 1 15.78 12.30 17.58
CA MET A 1 14.44 12.00 18.12
C MET A 1 13.57 11.57 16.95
N ASN A 2 13.28 10.28 16.85
CA ASN A 2 12.54 9.71 15.72
C ASN A 2 11.04 9.82 16.00
N LEU A 3 10.33 10.65 15.23
CA LEU A 3 8.88 10.86 15.33
C LEU A 3 8.06 9.69 14.74
N ALA A 4 8.70 8.61 14.28
CA ALA A 4 8.03 7.46 13.69
C ALA A 4 7.24 6.58 14.70
N GLY A 5 7.48 6.72 16.00
CA GLY A 5 7.08 5.70 16.98
C GLY A 5 5.66 5.76 17.55
N HIS A 6 4.82 6.74 17.21
CA HIS A 6 3.55 6.97 17.94
C HIS A 6 2.24 6.81 17.16
N PHE A 7 2.27 6.54 15.84
CA PHE A 7 1.04 6.34 15.06
C PHE A 7 0.73 4.87 14.72
N GLY A 8 1.72 3.97 14.88
CA GLY A 8 1.59 2.56 14.47
C GLY A 8 0.73 1.68 15.39
N GLU A 9 0.52 2.09 16.64
CA GLU A 9 -0.04 1.20 17.68
C GLU A 9 -1.57 0.98 17.60
N LEU A 10 -2.31 1.81 16.86
CA LEU A 10 -3.79 1.74 16.81
C LEU A 10 -4.34 1.04 15.54
N PHE A 11 -3.55 0.98 14.45
CA PHE A 11 -4.01 0.47 13.15
C PHE A 11 -3.05 -0.51 12.46
N GLY A 12 -1.87 -0.78 13.03
CA GLY A 12 -0.85 -1.64 12.40
C GLY A 12 -0.19 -1.03 11.16
N ILE A 13 -0.47 0.25 10.88
CA ILE A 13 0.12 1.03 9.79
C ILE A 13 1.42 1.65 10.32
N ASP A 14 2.54 1.12 9.86
CA ASP A 14 3.88 1.61 10.18
C ASP A 14 4.52 2.26 8.95
N PHE A 15 5.46 3.17 9.16
CA PHE A 15 6.28 3.72 8.08
C PHE A 15 7.76 3.72 8.47
N GLN A 16 8.61 3.40 7.50
CA GLN A 16 10.05 3.43 7.67
C GLN A 16 10.72 4.12 6.49
N ALA A 17 11.71 4.98 6.78
CA ALA A 17 12.64 5.47 5.77
C ALA A 17 13.78 4.47 5.61
N LEU A 18 14.04 4.04 4.38
CA LEU A 18 15.09 3.07 4.08
C LEU A 18 15.82 3.40 2.78
N LEU A 19 17.01 2.81 2.61
CA LEU A 19 17.72 2.83 1.35
C LEU A 19 17.30 1.62 0.53
N LEU A 20 16.77 1.86 -0.67
CA LEU A 20 16.34 0.83 -1.60
C LEU A 20 17.11 0.98 -2.91
N GLY A 21 17.98 0.02 -3.21
CA GLY A 21 18.97 0.14 -4.29
C GLY A 21 19.88 1.35 -4.07
N ARG A 22 19.66 2.42 -4.85
CA ARG A 22 20.43 3.69 -4.78
C ARG A 22 19.59 4.90 -4.36
N SER A 23 18.38 4.68 -3.85
CA SER A 23 17.44 5.73 -3.53
C SER A 23 16.99 5.69 -2.08
N ARG A 24 16.66 6.86 -1.51
CA ARG A 24 15.88 6.93 -0.28
C ARG A 24 14.41 6.67 -0.60
N ALA A 25 13.83 5.66 0.02
CA ALA A 25 12.43 5.31 -0.09
C ALA A 25 11.73 5.43 1.27
N ARG A 26 10.45 5.79 1.25
CA ARG A 26 9.54 5.61 2.37
C ARG A 26 8.75 4.35 2.10
N ALA A 27 8.82 3.39 3.01
CA ALA A 27 8.06 2.17 2.94
C ALA A 27 6.93 2.26 3.96
N LEU A 28 5.69 2.14 3.50
CA LEU A 28 4.50 2.14 4.34
C LEU A 28 3.95 0.72 4.41
N ARG A 29 3.68 0.23 5.61
CA ARG A 29 3.07 -1.09 5.83
C ARG A 29 1.56 -1.00 5.62
N ILE A 30 1.16 -0.86 4.36
CA ILE A 30 -0.21 -0.78 3.88
C ILE A 30 -0.24 -1.30 2.44
N ASN A 31 -1.39 -1.83 1.99
CA ASN A 31 -1.66 -2.09 0.58
C ASN A 31 -3.17 -2.26 0.35
N TYR A 32 -3.57 -2.15 -0.91
CA TYR A 32 -4.97 -2.23 -1.32
C TYR A 32 -5.47 -3.67 -1.61
N VAL A 33 -4.63 -4.70 -1.47
CA VAL A 33 -5.03 -6.11 -1.67
C VAL A 33 -5.24 -6.87 -0.36
N GLY A 34 -4.89 -6.26 0.77
CA GLY A 34 -5.02 -6.78 2.14
C GLY A 34 -4.13 -7.99 2.48
N GLU A 35 -3.01 -8.16 1.78
CA GLU A 35 -2.01 -9.18 2.07
C GLU A 35 -0.78 -8.58 2.75
N LEU A 36 0.24 -9.38 3.09
CA LEU A 36 1.50 -8.82 3.60
C LEU A 36 2.24 -8.09 2.48
N GLY A 37 2.55 -6.82 2.71
CA GLY A 37 3.26 -6.00 1.72
C GLY A 37 3.49 -4.58 2.19
N TRP A 38 4.21 -3.83 1.35
CA TRP A 38 4.57 -2.44 1.61
C TRP A 38 4.33 -1.60 0.35
N GLU A 39 3.86 -0.37 0.55
CA GLU A 39 3.85 0.66 -0.48
C GLU A 39 5.16 1.44 -0.42
N LEU A 40 5.83 1.57 -1.58
CA LEU A 40 7.16 2.16 -1.70
C LEU A 40 7.07 3.51 -2.40
N HIS A 41 7.33 4.59 -1.67
CA HIS A 41 7.39 5.93 -2.21
C HIS A 41 8.83 6.40 -2.34
N HIS A 42 9.25 6.73 -3.55
CA HIS A 42 10.60 7.18 -3.87
C HIS A 42 10.57 8.21 -5.02
N PRO A 43 11.67 8.95 -5.29
CA PRO A 43 11.76 9.82 -6.45
C PRO A 43 11.65 9.03 -7.75
N LEU A 44 10.95 9.59 -8.74
CA LEU A 44 10.65 8.95 -10.03
C LEU A 44 11.91 8.50 -10.78
N THR A 45 13.01 9.26 -10.67
CA THR A 45 14.29 8.96 -11.34
C THR A 45 14.88 7.60 -10.99
N TYR A 46 14.47 7.00 -9.87
CA TYR A 46 14.96 5.70 -9.41
C TYR A 46 13.98 4.55 -9.67
N GLN A 47 12.82 4.79 -10.29
CA GLN A 47 11.75 3.80 -10.49
C GLN A 47 12.27 2.49 -11.12
N ASN A 48 12.96 2.57 -12.24
CA ASN A 48 13.44 1.38 -12.95
C ASN A 48 14.48 0.62 -12.12
N VAL A 49 15.44 1.34 -11.52
CA VAL A 49 16.50 0.75 -10.68
C VAL A 49 15.91 0.02 -9.48
N ILE A 50 14.88 0.59 -8.85
CA ILE A 50 14.19 -0.03 -7.72
C ILE A 50 13.38 -1.25 -8.16
N PHE A 51 12.62 -1.11 -9.25
CA PHE A 51 11.82 -2.21 -9.79
C PHE A 51 12.70 -3.41 -10.15
N ASP A 52 13.80 -3.19 -10.89
CA ASP A 52 14.72 -4.24 -11.28
C ASP A 52 15.35 -4.92 -10.06
N ALA A 53 15.75 -4.15 -9.03
CA ALA A 53 16.30 -4.69 -7.80
C ALA A 53 15.30 -5.57 -7.03
N ILE A 54 14.03 -5.16 -6.95
CA ILE A 54 12.97 -5.94 -6.31
C ILE A 54 12.68 -7.21 -7.12
N MET A 55 12.57 -7.09 -8.43
CA MET A 55 12.30 -8.23 -9.31
C MET A 55 13.43 -9.25 -9.25
N GLU A 56 14.69 -8.80 -9.22
CA GLU A 56 15.85 -9.68 -9.06
C GLU A 56 15.81 -10.42 -7.72
N ALA A 57 15.67 -9.70 -6.60
CA ALA A 57 15.61 -10.30 -5.27
C ALA A 57 14.40 -11.23 -5.10
N GLY A 58 13.29 -10.94 -5.77
CA GLY A 58 12.07 -11.74 -5.71
C GLY A 58 12.07 -13.00 -6.57
N LYS A 59 13.08 -13.21 -7.45
CA LYS A 59 13.11 -14.36 -8.37
C LYS A 59 13.03 -15.70 -7.64
N GLU A 60 13.75 -15.86 -6.54
CA GLU A 60 13.75 -17.08 -5.74
C GLU A 60 12.36 -17.40 -5.14
N PHE A 61 11.53 -16.37 -4.95
CA PHE A 61 10.16 -16.47 -4.43
C PHE A 61 9.10 -16.52 -5.55
N GLY A 62 9.50 -16.53 -6.82
CA GLY A 62 8.58 -16.57 -7.95
C GLY A 62 7.78 -15.28 -8.14
N ILE A 63 8.37 -14.12 -7.80
CA ILE A 63 7.74 -12.80 -7.93
C ILE A 63 7.20 -12.55 -9.35
N LYS A 64 6.01 -11.95 -9.45
CA LYS A 64 5.38 -11.60 -10.72
C LYS A 64 4.65 -10.25 -10.61
N PRO A 65 4.70 -9.41 -11.64
CA PRO A 65 3.82 -8.25 -11.70
C PRO A 65 2.37 -8.72 -11.86
N PHE A 66 1.43 -8.00 -11.24
CA PHE A 66 0.00 -8.18 -11.44
C PHE A 66 -0.66 -6.87 -11.84
N GLY A 67 -1.76 -6.98 -12.58
CA GLY A 67 -2.48 -5.83 -13.12
C GLY A 67 -3.64 -5.35 -12.24
N ILE A 68 -4.20 -4.21 -12.62
CA ILE A 68 -5.30 -3.54 -11.90
C ILE A 68 -6.55 -4.42 -11.72
N ARG A 69 -6.85 -5.34 -12.64
CA ARG A 69 -8.01 -6.25 -12.52
C ARG A 69 -7.85 -7.26 -11.39
N ALA A 70 -6.64 -7.80 -11.20
CA ALA A 70 -6.37 -8.69 -10.08
C ALA A 70 -6.41 -7.91 -8.76
N MET A 71 -5.88 -6.68 -8.75
CA MET A 71 -6.01 -5.77 -7.61
C MET A 71 -7.48 -5.50 -7.24
N ASP A 72 -8.33 -5.23 -8.23
CA ASP A 72 -9.75 -4.96 -8.02
C ASP A 72 -10.52 -6.20 -7.49
N SER A 73 -10.15 -7.40 -7.94
CA SER A 73 -10.70 -8.63 -7.36
C SER A 73 -10.34 -8.77 -5.88
N LEU A 74 -9.05 -8.62 -5.54
CA LEU A 74 -8.53 -8.82 -4.18
C LEU A 74 -9.07 -7.76 -3.20
N ARG A 75 -9.16 -6.50 -3.62
CA ARG A 75 -9.68 -5.42 -2.75
C ARG A 75 -11.17 -5.63 -2.42
N ILE A 76 -11.95 -6.20 -3.34
CA ILE A 76 -13.36 -6.52 -3.12
C ILE A 76 -13.49 -7.62 -2.06
N GLU A 77 -12.65 -8.66 -2.11
CA GLU A 77 -12.63 -9.72 -1.10
C GLU A 77 -12.35 -9.19 0.32
N LYS A 78 -11.56 -8.11 0.43
CA LYS A 78 -11.30 -7.41 1.70
C LYS A 78 -12.34 -6.35 2.06
N SER A 79 -13.39 -6.20 1.25
CA SER A 79 -14.41 -5.15 1.40
C SER A 79 -13.87 -3.72 1.37
N TYR A 80 -12.73 -3.50 0.71
CA TYR A 80 -12.19 -2.15 0.51
C TYR A 80 -13.00 -1.37 -0.51
N LYS A 81 -13.36 -0.15 -0.12
CA LYS A 81 -14.26 0.72 -0.86
C LYS A 81 -13.47 1.63 -1.80
N TYR A 82 -13.96 1.76 -3.02
CA TYR A 82 -13.40 2.62 -4.04
C TYR A 82 -14.26 3.87 -4.26
N TRP A 83 -13.64 5.05 -4.29
CA TRP A 83 -14.32 6.30 -4.60
C TRP A 83 -14.89 6.29 -6.02
N ARG A 84 -16.16 6.67 -6.18
CA ARG A 84 -16.95 6.59 -7.43
C ARG A 84 -17.27 5.17 -7.93
N GLY A 85 -16.94 4.13 -7.17
CA GLY A 85 -17.44 2.77 -7.41
C GLY A 85 -18.37 2.32 -6.29
N ASP A 86 -17.90 2.43 -5.05
CA ASP A 86 -18.65 2.06 -3.85
C ASP A 86 -19.09 3.27 -3.03
N LEU A 87 -18.33 4.38 -3.13
CA LEU A 87 -18.55 5.61 -2.36
C LEU A 87 -18.97 6.75 -3.29
N PHE A 88 -20.02 7.44 -2.89
CA PHE A 88 -20.58 8.60 -3.56
C PHE A 88 -20.90 9.70 -2.55
N THR A 89 -21.11 10.91 -3.04
CA THR A 89 -21.44 12.08 -2.19
C THR A 89 -22.81 11.99 -1.53
N GLU A 90 -23.66 11.12 -2.05
CA GLU A 90 -25.04 10.89 -1.65
C GLU A 90 -25.16 10.02 -0.39
N TYR A 91 -24.09 9.29 -0.04
CA TYR A 91 -24.04 8.42 1.13
C TYR A 91 -23.12 8.98 2.20
N THR A 92 -23.56 8.91 3.44
CA THR A 92 -22.72 9.25 4.60
C THR A 92 -21.68 8.15 4.86
N ALA A 93 -20.66 8.48 5.67
CA ALA A 93 -19.68 7.48 6.11
C ALA A 93 -20.32 6.33 6.88
N TRP A 94 -21.37 6.61 7.68
CA TRP A 94 -22.13 5.60 8.41
C TRP A 94 -22.88 4.64 7.49
N GLU A 95 -23.60 5.15 6.49
CA GLU A 95 -24.31 4.32 5.49
C GLU A 95 -23.33 3.48 4.65
N SER A 96 -22.10 3.96 4.49
CA SER A 96 -21.04 3.27 3.76
C SER A 96 -20.25 2.25 4.59
N GLY A 97 -20.57 2.08 5.87
CA GLY A 97 -19.82 1.20 6.78
C GLY A 97 -18.40 1.68 7.08
N LEU A 98 -18.17 2.99 7.08
CA LEU A 98 -16.89 3.65 7.35
C LEU A 98 -16.87 4.36 8.72
N ASP A 99 -17.77 4.01 9.62
CA ASP A 99 -17.89 4.56 10.99
C ASP A 99 -16.61 4.42 11.80
N ARG A 100 -15.81 3.38 11.56
CA ARG A 100 -14.48 3.20 12.16
C ARG A 100 -13.51 4.36 11.86
N PHE A 101 -13.71 5.10 10.78
CA PHE A 101 -12.75 6.09 10.26
C PHE A 101 -13.19 7.55 10.47
N VAL A 102 -14.31 7.80 11.14
CA VAL A 102 -14.89 9.13 11.40
C VAL A 102 -14.93 9.39 12.90
#